data_AF-A0A1V9FJG3-F1
#
_entry.id   AF-A0A1V9FJG3-F1
#
_cell.length_a   1.000
_cell.length_b   1.000
_cell.length_c   1.000
_cell.angle_alpha   90.00
_cell.angle_beta   90.00
_cell.angle_gamma   90.00
#
_symmetry.space_group_name_H-M   'P 1'
#
loop_
_entity.id
_entity.type
_entity.pdbx_description
1 polymer ?
#
loop_
_entity_poly.entity_id
_entity_poly.type
_entity_poly.pdbx_seq_one_letter_code
_entity_poly.pdbx_strand_id
1 'polypeptide(L)'
;MNFPSLIIQILCLLASITLFFQASVPRYLKAFPFFMLITLVVEVTAWLLLQYKINVTLLYIVFTSFEFMFYLFIVAYSIYNLKVRKIILWLLAVYPVLVLLNRLFIQQRSFHTITYSIGCLLVVAACIFYFFELFQSTHSVNLIKEPAFWICSGLLFFYCCTFPLIGLWNYLHNLPGIILKNLNYILTFLNILLYSLFSIAFLCRLRYRRSLR
;
A
#
# COMPACT_ATOMS: atom_id res chain seq x y z
N MET A 1 -4.00 20.34 2.94
CA MET A 1 -3.94 19.31 1.89
C MET A 1 -2.50 19.19 1.43
N ASN A 2 -2.00 17.98 1.23
CA ASN A 2 -0.64 17.77 0.76
C ASN A 2 -0.65 17.69 -0.77
N PHE A 3 -0.60 18.85 -1.43
CA PHE A 3 -0.75 18.94 -2.88
C PHE A 3 0.19 18.01 -3.68
N PRO A 4 1.48 17.84 -3.31
CA PRO A 4 2.37 16.90 -3.99
C PRO A 4 1.89 15.44 -3.95
N SER A 5 1.35 14.95 -2.83
CA SER A 5 0.86 13.56 -2.73
C SER A 5 -0.39 13.34 -3.56
N LEU A 6 -1.26 14.34 -3.64
CA LEU A 6 -2.49 14.25 -4.43
C LEU A 6 -2.18 14.18 -5.94
N ILE A 7 -1.25 15.01 -6.42
CA ILE A 7 -0.86 15.03 -7.84
C ILE A 7 -0.31 13.66 -8.26
N ILE A 8 0.60 13.07 -7.46
CA ILE A 8 1.18 11.76 -7.81
C ILE A 8 0.14 10.63 -7.73
N GLN A 9 -0.84 10.71 -6.82
CA GLN A 9 -1.95 9.75 -6.77
C GLN A 9 -2.85 9.82 -8.01
N ILE A 10 -3.17 11.03 -8.48
CA ILE A 10 -3.91 11.22 -9.72
C ILE A 10 -3.12 10.64 -10.91
N LEU A 11 -1.82 10.92 -11.00
CA LEU A 11 -0.96 10.34 -12.03
C LEU A 11 -0.93 8.80 -11.94
N CYS A 12 -0.85 8.24 -10.74
CA CYS A 12 -0.88 6.82 -10.50
C CYS A 12 -2.24 6.19 -10.87
N LEU A 13 -3.36 6.88 -10.60
CA LEU A 13 -4.69 6.47 -11.04
C LEU A 13 -4.76 6.44 -12.57
N LEU A 14 -4.31 7.50 -13.25
CA LEU A 14 -4.27 7.55 -14.72
C LEU A 14 -3.39 6.44 -15.30
N ALA A 15 -2.22 6.19 -14.70
CA ALA A 15 -1.34 5.09 -15.09
C ALA A 15 -2.03 3.73 -14.89
N SER A 16 -2.76 3.54 -13.79
CA SER A 16 -3.47 2.29 -13.50
C SER A 16 -4.59 2.00 -14.51
N ILE A 17 -5.30 3.03 -15.00
CA ILE A 17 -6.37 2.87 -16.02
C ILE A 17 -5.82 2.19 -17.29
N THR A 18 -4.53 2.40 -17.61
CA THR A 18 -3.90 1.74 -18.76
C THR A 18 -3.96 0.21 -18.70
N LEU A 19 -4.10 -0.39 -17.51
CA LEU A 19 -4.21 -1.84 -17.31
C LEU A 19 -5.46 -2.45 -17.99
N PHE A 20 -6.53 -1.68 -18.19
CA PHE A 20 -7.72 -2.17 -18.88
C PHE A 20 -7.48 -2.34 -20.39
N PHE A 21 -6.61 -1.52 -20.98
CA PHE A 21 -6.27 -1.54 -22.40
C PHE A 21 -5.13 -2.51 -22.73
N GLN A 22 -4.50 -3.10 -21.71
CA GLN A 22 -3.44 -4.08 -21.87
C GLN A 22 -4.03 -5.49 -22.02
N ALA A 23 -3.66 -6.18 -23.11
CA ALA A 23 -3.98 -7.59 -23.29
C ALA A 23 -3.22 -8.44 -22.25
N SER A 24 -3.79 -9.60 -21.87
CA SER A 24 -3.22 -10.59 -20.96
C SER A 24 -2.85 -10.13 -19.53
N VAL A 25 -3.42 -9.01 -19.04
CA VAL A 25 -3.23 -8.59 -17.64
C VAL A 25 -3.94 -9.54 -16.67
N PRO A 26 -3.23 -10.08 -15.66
CA PRO A 26 -3.84 -10.86 -14.59
C PRO A 26 -4.98 -10.10 -13.93
N ARG A 27 -6.07 -10.81 -13.62
CA ARG A 27 -7.30 -10.20 -13.08
C ARG A 27 -7.05 -9.43 -11.79
N TYR A 28 -6.14 -9.90 -10.93
CA TYR A 28 -5.82 -9.23 -9.67
C TYR A 28 -5.21 -7.83 -9.89
N LEU A 29 -4.40 -7.62 -10.93
CA LEU A 29 -3.85 -6.30 -11.25
C LEU A 29 -4.92 -5.33 -11.75
N LYS A 30 -5.98 -5.81 -12.41
CA LYS A 30 -7.11 -4.97 -12.85
C LYS A 30 -7.95 -4.42 -11.69
N ALA A 31 -7.70 -4.85 -10.44
CA ALA A 31 -8.32 -4.27 -9.26
C ALA A 31 -7.63 -2.94 -8.82
N PHE A 32 -6.38 -2.69 -9.22
CA PHE A 32 -5.64 -1.48 -8.83
C PHE A 32 -6.31 -0.16 -9.19
N PRO A 33 -6.93 0.03 -10.37
CA PRO A 33 -7.60 1.29 -10.70
C PRO A 33 -8.74 1.62 -9.73
N PHE A 34 -9.52 0.61 -9.33
CA PHE A 34 -10.57 0.78 -8.33
C PHE A 34 -9.99 1.10 -6.96
N PHE A 35 -8.93 0.39 -6.56
CA PHE A 35 -8.21 0.69 -5.31
C PHE A 35 -7.69 2.14 -5.28
N MET A 36 -7.02 2.58 -6.35
CA MET A 36 -6.49 3.95 -6.45
C MET A 36 -7.59 5.01 -6.44
N LEU A 37 -8.74 4.72 -7.06
CA LEU A 37 -9.90 5.61 -7.00
C LEU A 37 -10.44 5.73 -5.57
N ILE A 38 -10.56 4.61 -4.85
CA ILE A 38 -10.96 4.60 -3.43
C ILE A 38 -9.97 5.41 -2.60
N THR A 39 -8.66 5.22 -2.79
CA THR A 39 -7.62 5.99 -2.09
C THR A 39 -7.79 7.49 -2.30
N LEU A 40 -7.97 7.93 -3.55
CA LEU A 40 -8.16 9.35 -3.87
C LEU A 40 -9.45 9.92 -3.24
N VAL A 41 -10.55 9.17 -3.29
CA VAL A 41 -11.82 9.56 -2.66
C VAL A 41 -11.64 9.71 -1.15
N VAL A 42 -11.00 8.74 -0.49
CA VAL A 42 -10.75 8.79 0.95
C VAL A 42 -9.88 9.98 1.33
N GLU A 43 -8.82 10.29 0.57
CA GLU A 43 -7.96 11.44 0.86
C GLU A 43 -8.73 12.77 0.70
N VAL A 44 -9.50 12.93 -0.37
CA VAL A 44 -10.33 14.13 -0.60
C VAL A 44 -11.41 14.25 0.48
N THR A 45 -12.12 13.17 0.81
CA THR A 45 -13.13 13.16 1.87
C THR A 45 -12.51 13.49 3.22
N ALA A 46 -11.37 12.89 3.58
CA ALA A 46 -10.68 13.20 4.83
C ALA A 46 -10.27 14.67 4.90
N TRP A 47 -9.74 15.23 3.81
CA TRP A 47 -9.39 16.65 3.76
C TRP A 47 -10.61 17.56 3.95
N LEU A 48 -11.73 17.28 3.29
CA LEU A 48 -12.98 18.02 3.45
C LEU A 48 -13.50 17.96 4.89
N LEU A 49 -13.59 16.75 5.47
CA LEU A 49 -14.05 16.55 6.85
C LEU A 49 -13.17 17.30 7.87
N LEU A 50 -11.85 17.35 7.65
CA LEU A 50 -10.93 18.12 8.49
C LEU A 50 -11.20 19.63 8.42
N GLN A 51 -11.65 20.18 7.29
CA GLN A 51 -12.05 21.60 7.22
C GLN A 51 -13.25 21.90 8.13
N TYR A 52 -14.17 20.93 8.24
CA TYR A 52 -15.33 21.01 9.14
C TYR A 52 -15.03 20.54 10.58
N LYS A 53 -13.75 20.30 10.92
CA LYS A 53 -13.30 19.78 12.23
C LYS A 53 -13.96 18.46 12.63
N ILE A 54 -14.41 17.68 11.64
CA ILE A 54 -14.99 16.35 11.85
C ILE A 54 -13.86 15.34 12.06
N ASN A 55 -14.02 14.45 13.04
CA ASN A 55 -13.03 13.43 13.34
C ASN A 55 -12.95 12.39 12.21
N VAL A 56 -11.78 12.28 11.58
CA VAL A 56 -11.47 11.36 10.46
C VAL A 56 -10.80 10.06 10.90
N THR A 57 -10.57 9.85 12.20
CA THR A 57 -9.86 8.67 12.72
C THR A 57 -10.55 7.38 12.29
N LEU A 58 -11.88 7.28 12.38
CA LEU A 58 -12.59 6.06 11.96
C LEU A 58 -12.45 5.79 10.46
N LEU A 59 -12.51 6.84 9.62
CA LEU A 59 -12.32 6.74 8.18
C LEU A 59 -10.95 6.15 7.85
N TYR A 60 -9.88 6.68 8.47
CA TYR A 60 -8.54 6.13 8.29
C TYR A 60 -8.40 4.72 8.85
N ILE A 61 -9.05 4.41 9.98
CA ILE A 61 -9.00 3.06 10.55
C ILE A 61 -9.57 2.03 9.56
N VAL A 62 -10.73 2.31 8.98
CA VAL A 62 -11.37 1.43 8.00
C VAL A 62 -10.54 1.36 6.73
N PHE A 63 -10.09 2.50 6.22
CA PHE A 63 -9.35 2.57 4.96
C PHE A 63 -7.99 1.89 5.04
N THR A 64 -7.16 2.15 6.04
CA THR A 64 -5.84 1.50 6.15
C THR A 64 -5.98 -0.01 6.38
N SER A 65 -7.06 -0.45 7.05
CA SER A 65 -7.34 -1.87 7.18
C SER A 65 -7.65 -2.53 5.84
N PHE A 66 -8.50 -1.88 5.04
CA PHE A 66 -8.79 -2.29 3.67
C PHE A 66 -7.53 -2.27 2.78
N GLU A 67 -6.69 -1.26 2.92
CA GLU A 67 -5.42 -1.13 2.21
C GLU A 67 -4.48 -2.31 2.48
N PHE A 68 -4.26 -2.68 3.75
CA PHE A 68 -3.44 -3.85 4.09
C PHE A 68 -4.00 -5.14 3.51
N MET A 69 -5.31 -5.34 3.56
CA MET A 69 -5.95 -6.50 2.93
C MET A 69 -5.71 -6.52 1.43
N PHE A 70 -5.87 -5.38 0.76
CA PHE A 70 -5.65 -5.25 -0.68
C PHE A 70 -4.19 -5.57 -1.05
N TYR A 71 -3.22 -5.03 -0.31
CA TYR A 71 -1.81 -5.30 -0.59
C TYR A 71 -1.42 -6.75 -0.31
N LEU A 72 -1.90 -7.35 0.77
CA LEU A 72 -1.70 -8.79 1.02
C LEU A 72 -2.30 -9.64 -0.09
N PHE A 73 -3.48 -9.28 -0.60
CA PHE A 73 -4.09 -9.94 -1.75
C PHE A 73 -3.19 -9.84 -2.99
N ILE A 74 -2.72 -8.65 -3.35
CA ILE A 74 -1.85 -8.46 -4.53
C ILE A 74 -0.56 -9.28 -4.41
N VAL A 75 0.10 -9.23 -3.25
CA VAL A 75 1.36 -9.96 -3.03
C VAL A 75 1.10 -11.48 -3.02
N ALA A 76 0.02 -11.96 -2.42
CA ALA A 76 -0.34 -13.39 -2.42
C ALA A 76 -0.51 -13.95 -3.83
N TYR A 77 -1.09 -13.19 -4.76
CA TYR A 77 -1.25 -13.60 -6.16
C TYR A 77 0.02 -13.39 -7.01
N SER A 78 1.04 -12.74 -6.45
CA SER A 78 2.37 -12.60 -7.07
C SER A 78 3.35 -13.68 -6.62
N ILE A 79 3.01 -14.44 -5.58
CA ILE A 79 3.80 -15.56 -5.03
C ILE A 79 3.46 -16.87 -5.75
N TYR A 80 4.48 -17.64 -6.10
CA TYR A 80 4.34 -18.92 -6.81
C TYR A 80 4.05 -20.08 -5.85
N ASN A 81 4.65 -20.11 -4.65
CA ASN A 81 4.44 -21.18 -3.69
C ASN A 81 3.01 -21.16 -3.13
N LEU A 82 2.24 -22.19 -3.51
CA LEU A 82 0.83 -22.33 -3.13
C LEU A 82 0.60 -22.41 -1.62
N LYS A 83 1.55 -22.95 -0.84
CA LYS A 83 1.42 -23.03 0.63
C LYS A 83 1.49 -21.63 1.23
N VAL A 84 2.50 -20.84 0.83
CA VAL A 84 2.68 -19.48 1.36
C VAL A 84 1.58 -18.55 0.87
N ARG A 85 1.17 -18.67 -0.39
CA ARG A 85 -0.01 -17.98 -0.91
C ARG A 85 -1.26 -18.26 -0.08
N LYS A 86 -1.54 -19.52 0.28
CA LYS A 86 -2.69 -19.87 1.15
C LYS A 86 -2.56 -19.25 2.53
N ILE A 87 -1.36 -19.22 3.12
CA ILE A 87 -1.13 -18.58 4.42
C ILE A 87 -1.45 -17.08 4.34
N ILE A 88 -0.97 -16.37 3.32
CA ILE A 88 -1.24 -14.94 3.16
C ILE A 88 -2.73 -14.67 2.93
N LEU A 89 -3.42 -15.51 2.15
CA LEU A 89 -4.87 -15.40 1.97
C LEU A 89 -5.65 -15.68 3.26
N TRP A 90 -5.15 -16.57 4.12
CA TRP A 90 -5.75 -16.78 5.44
C TRP A 90 -5.53 -15.58 6.36
N LEU A 91 -4.34 -14.97 6.33
CA LEU A 91 -4.05 -13.73 7.06
C LEU A 91 -4.97 -12.58 6.65
N LEU A 92 -5.39 -12.53 5.38
CA LEU A 92 -6.36 -11.54 4.89
C LEU A 92 -7.73 -11.66 5.59
N ALA A 93 -8.17 -12.87 5.93
CA ALA A 93 -9.41 -13.10 6.67
C ALA A 93 -9.28 -12.80 8.17
N VAL A 94 -8.11 -13.07 8.75
CA VAL A 94 -7.85 -12.89 10.18
C VAL A 94 -7.58 -11.43 10.54
N TYR A 95 -6.92 -10.68 9.67
CA TYR A 95 -6.49 -9.32 9.94
C TYR A 95 -7.63 -8.35 10.34
N PRO A 96 -8.80 -8.33 9.66
CA PRO A 96 -9.94 -7.50 10.07
C PRO A 96 -10.46 -7.82 11.47
N VAL A 97 -10.43 -9.10 11.86
CA VAL A 97 -10.82 -9.53 13.21
C VAL A 97 -9.85 -8.95 14.23
N LEU A 98 -8.55 -8.97 13.96
CA LEU A 98 -7.54 -8.34 14.83
C LEU A 98 -7.75 -6.83 14.96
N VAL A 99 -8.04 -6.13 13.86
CA VAL A 99 -8.35 -4.69 13.88
C VAL A 99 -9.59 -4.42 14.74
N LEU A 100 -10.64 -5.20 14.57
CA LEU A 100 -11.88 -5.05 15.33
C LEU A 100 -11.64 -5.27 16.83
N LEU A 101 -10.94 -6.34 17.20
CA LEU A 101 -10.59 -6.63 18.59
C LEU A 101 -9.72 -5.51 19.19
N ASN A 102 -8.70 -5.04 18.47
CA ASN A 102 -7.87 -3.93 18.90
C ASN A 102 -8.71 -2.66 19.13
N ARG A 103 -9.64 -2.36 18.22
CA ARG A 103 -10.53 -1.21 18.34
C ARG A 103 -11.50 -1.32 19.50
N LEU A 104 -12.02 -2.51 19.81
CA LEU A 104 -12.99 -2.69 20.89
C LEU A 104 -12.31 -2.71 22.27
N PHE A 105 -11.14 -3.34 22.40
CA PHE A 105 -10.55 -3.65 23.71
C PHE A 105 -9.31 -2.83 24.08
N ILE A 106 -8.52 -2.35 23.11
CA ILE A 106 -7.19 -1.79 23.39
C ILE A 106 -7.09 -0.31 22.98
N GLN A 107 -7.46 0.03 21.74
CA GLN A 107 -7.30 1.37 21.13
C GLN A 107 -8.65 1.98 20.73
N GLN A 108 -9.53 2.18 21.72
CA GLN A 108 -10.94 2.55 21.52
C GLN A 108 -11.19 3.92 20.87
N ARG A 109 -10.38 4.93 21.21
CA ARG A 109 -10.56 6.31 20.73
C ARG A 109 -9.39 6.83 19.90
N SER A 110 -8.24 6.16 19.96
CA SER A 110 -7.05 6.51 19.20
C SER A 110 -7.00 5.83 17.84
N PHE A 111 -6.02 6.21 17.02
CA PHE A 111 -5.67 5.44 15.82
C PHE A 111 -5.12 4.06 16.23
N HIS A 112 -5.35 3.04 15.36
CA HIS A 112 -5.06 1.63 15.64
C HIS A 112 -3.56 1.27 15.49
N THR A 113 -2.65 2.04 16.08
CA THR A 113 -1.20 1.91 15.83
C THR A 113 -0.67 0.48 15.99
N ILE A 114 -1.20 -0.32 16.91
CA ILE A 114 -0.78 -1.72 17.11
C ILE A 114 -1.12 -2.58 15.88
N THR A 115 -2.38 -2.58 15.43
CA THR A 115 -2.77 -3.37 14.26
C THR A 115 -2.27 -2.79 12.95
N TYR A 116 -1.95 -1.49 12.92
CA TYR A 116 -1.28 -0.86 11.79
C TYR A 116 0.14 -1.43 11.68
N SER A 117 0.88 -1.43 12.79
CA SER A 117 2.22 -2.03 12.90
C SER A 117 2.23 -3.51 12.50
N ILE A 118 1.24 -4.30 12.95
CA ILE A 118 1.09 -5.69 12.51
C ILE A 118 0.86 -5.76 10.99
N GLY A 119 -0.02 -4.92 10.44
CA GLY A 119 -0.28 -4.85 9.00
C GLY A 119 0.98 -4.56 8.19
N CYS A 120 1.81 -3.60 8.63
CA CYS A 120 3.10 -3.30 8.00
C CYS A 120 4.00 -4.53 7.98
N LEU A 121 4.16 -5.21 9.13
CA LEU A 121 5.02 -6.40 9.25
C LEU A 121 4.54 -7.54 8.34
N LEU A 122 3.22 -7.76 8.26
CA LEU A 122 2.65 -8.77 7.37
C LEU A 122 2.94 -8.48 5.90
N VAL A 123 2.74 -7.23 5.45
CA VAL A 123 3.03 -6.83 4.06
C VAL A 123 4.52 -6.93 3.76
N VAL A 124 5.37 -6.45 4.66
CA VAL A 124 6.84 -6.53 4.53
C VAL A 124 7.30 -7.98 4.45
N ALA A 125 6.82 -8.85 5.33
CA ALA A 125 7.17 -10.27 5.32
C ALA A 125 6.72 -10.95 4.01
N ALA A 126 5.52 -10.65 3.52
CA ALA A 126 5.03 -11.17 2.24
C ALA A 126 5.88 -10.68 1.06
N CYS A 127 6.29 -9.40 1.05
CA CYS A 127 7.17 -8.85 0.01
C CYS A 127 8.56 -9.48 0.06
N ILE A 128 9.14 -9.68 1.24
CA ILE A 128 10.43 -10.37 1.42
C ILE A 128 10.34 -11.80 0.87
N PHE A 129 9.26 -12.52 1.17
CA PHE A 129 9.07 -13.87 0.65
C PHE A 129 8.95 -13.89 -0.88
N TYR A 130 8.23 -12.93 -1.47
CA TYR A 130 8.19 -12.76 -2.93
C TYR A 130 9.60 -12.58 -3.51
N PHE A 131 10.43 -11.71 -2.93
CA PHE A 131 11.81 -11.53 -3.39
C PHE A 131 12.66 -12.79 -3.20
N PHE A 132 12.48 -13.51 -2.09
CA PHE A 132 13.16 -14.77 -1.83
C PHE A 132 12.86 -15.83 -2.89
N GLU A 133 11.60 -15.97 -3.32
CA GLU A 133 11.24 -16.85 -4.45
C GLU A 133 11.85 -16.37 -5.76
N LEU A 134 11.78 -15.06 -6.01
CA LEU A 134 12.27 -14.46 -7.24
C LEU A 134 13.77 -14.71 -7.43
N PHE A 135 14.57 -14.65 -6.35
CA PHE A 135 16.01 -14.91 -6.39
C PHE A 135 16.36 -16.41 -6.45
N GLN A 136 15.46 -17.30 -6.05
CA GLN A 136 15.64 -18.76 -6.21
C GLN A 136 15.14 -19.29 -7.55
N SER A 137 14.38 -18.50 -8.30
CA SER A 137 13.89 -18.89 -9.61
C SER A 137 15.05 -19.18 -10.56
N THR A 138 15.04 -20.35 -11.17
CA THR A 138 16.01 -20.75 -12.21
C THR A 138 15.76 -20.06 -13.55
N HIS A 139 14.63 -19.35 -13.69
CA HIS A 139 14.28 -18.62 -14.91
C HIS A 139 14.89 -17.22 -14.89
N SER A 140 15.52 -16.83 -15.99
CA SER A 140 15.96 -15.45 -16.20
C SER A 140 14.75 -14.53 -16.38
N VAL A 141 14.23 -13.99 -15.27
CA VAL A 141 13.14 -13.00 -15.29
C VAL A 141 13.74 -11.61 -15.46
N ASN A 142 13.28 -10.85 -16.44
CA ASN A 142 13.66 -9.44 -16.56
C ASN A 142 12.90 -8.61 -15.51
N LEU A 143 13.52 -8.42 -14.34
CA LEU A 143 12.93 -7.78 -13.17
C LEU A 143 12.31 -6.41 -13.47
N ILE A 144 12.98 -5.61 -14.30
CA ILE A 144 12.54 -4.25 -14.68
C ILE A 144 11.20 -4.29 -15.44
N LYS A 145 10.90 -5.42 -16.10
CA LYS A 145 9.66 -5.61 -16.87
C LYS A 145 8.55 -6.24 -16.05
N GLU A 146 8.82 -6.75 -14.85
CA GLU A 146 7.85 -7.46 -14.02
C GLU A 146 7.08 -6.49 -13.11
N PRO A 147 5.75 -6.32 -13.28
CA PRO A 147 4.97 -5.38 -12.47
C PRO A 147 5.01 -5.71 -10.97
N ALA A 148 4.99 -7.00 -10.62
CA ALA A 148 5.02 -7.45 -9.22
C ALA A 148 6.31 -7.02 -8.50
N PHE A 149 7.43 -6.93 -9.21
CA PHE A 149 8.71 -6.45 -8.66
C PHE A 149 8.61 -4.99 -8.19
N TRP A 150 8.04 -4.12 -9.03
CA TRP A 150 7.88 -2.70 -8.71
C TRP A 150 6.88 -2.47 -7.58
N ILE A 151 5.76 -3.21 -7.57
CA ILE A 151 4.76 -3.17 -6.50
C ILE A 151 5.38 -3.61 -5.16
N CYS A 152 6.01 -4.78 -5.12
CA CYS A 152 6.60 -5.29 -3.88
C CYS A 152 7.75 -4.41 -3.38
N SER A 153 8.54 -3.81 -4.28
CA SER A 153 9.59 -2.84 -3.90
C SER A 153 8.98 -1.61 -3.23
N GLY A 154 7.95 -1.02 -3.84
CA GLY A 154 7.27 0.15 -3.28
C GLY A 154 6.66 -0.13 -1.92
N LEU A 155 5.94 -1.25 -1.79
CA LEU A 155 5.35 -1.70 -0.53
C LEU A 155 6.40 -1.93 0.56
N LEU A 156 7.50 -2.61 0.21
CA LEU A 156 8.59 -2.90 1.15
C LEU A 156 9.21 -1.60 1.69
N PHE A 157 9.61 -0.68 0.81
CA PHE A 157 10.21 0.59 1.23
C PHE A 157 9.23 1.45 2.03
N PHE A 158 7.98 1.54 1.59
CA PHE A 158 6.97 2.34 2.27
C PHE A 158 6.74 1.80 3.69
N TYR A 159 6.42 0.51 3.83
CA TYR A 159 6.03 -0.05 5.12
C TYR A 159 7.18 -0.29 6.09
N CYS A 160 8.40 -0.53 5.62
CA CYS A 160 9.58 -0.52 6.49
C CYS A 160 9.81 0.86 7.13
N CYS A 161 9.59 1.94 6.37
CA CYS A 161 9.82 3.30 6.85
C CYS A 161 8.64 3.86 7.64
N THR A 162 7.39 3.54 7.28
CA THR A 162 6.20 4.02 8.00
C THR A 162 5.91 3.24 9.27
N PHE A 163 6.35 1.97 9.38
CA PHE A 163 6.20 1.15 10.57
C PHE A 163 6.66 1.86 11.87
N PRO A 164 7.91 2.35 11.99
CA PRO A 164 8.36 3.01 13.22
C PRO A 164 7.69 4.39 13.40
N LEU A 165 7.38 5.09 12.30
CA LEU A 165 6.80 6.44 12.36
C LEU A 165 5.35 6.44 12.84
N ILE A 166 4.53 5.55 12.28
CA ILE A 166 3.10 5.47 12.58
C ILE A 166 2.84 4.54 13.76
N GLY A 167 3.65 3.50 13.97
CA GLY A 167 3.58 2.65 15.16
C GLY A 167 3.74 3.45 16.46
N LEU A 168 4.58 4.50 16.41
CA LEU A 168 4.80 5.40 17.54
C LEU A 168 3.84 6.60 17.57
N TRP A 169 2.92 6.75 16.61
CA TRP A 169 2.11 7.96 16.41
C TRP A 169 1.40 8.47 17.67
N ASN A 170 0.80 7.56 18.44
CA ASN A 170 0.08 7.90 19.68
C ASN A 170 0.99 8.51 20.77
N TYR A 171 2.31 8.29 20.67
CA TYR A 171 3.32 8.81 21.59
C TYR A 171 3.98 10.11 21.10
N LEU A 172 3.68 10.57 19.87
CA LEU A 172 4.32 11.75 19.28
C LEU A 172 3.67 13.10 19.68
N HIS A 173 2.63 13.09 20.52
CA HIS A 173 1.81 14.27 20.83
C HIS A 173 2.57 15.40 21.56
N ASN A 174 3.70 15.10 22.20
CA ASN A 174 4.52 16.07 22.94
C ASN A 174 5.78 16.53 22.17
N LEU A 175 5.94 16.13 20.91
CA LEU A 175 7.12 16.51 20.13
C LEU A 175 7.03 17.97 19.64
N PRO A 176 8.17 18.68 19.55
CA PRO A 176 8.24 20.00 18.92
C PRO A 176 7.62 19.99 17.52
N GLY A 177 6.92 21.08 17.16
CA GLY A 177 6.26 21.20 15.86
C GLY A 177 7.19 21.03 14.66
N ILE A 178 8.47 21.38 14.79
CA ILE A 178 9.51 21.13 13.77
C ILE A 178 9.69 19.64 13.50
N ILE A 179 9.70 18.80 14.53
CA ILE A 179 9.85 17.35 14.38
C ILE A 179 8.62 16.79 13.67
N LEU A 180 7.41 17.18 14.10
CA LEU A 180 6.16 16.76 13.45
C LEU A 180 6.11 17.18 11.97
N LYS A 181 6.62 18.38 11.63
CA LYS A 181 6.74 18.85 10.25
C LYS A 181 7.71 17.98 9.43
N ASN A 182 8.86 17.64 9.98
CA ASN A 182 9.84 16.77 9.33
C ASN A 182 9.29 15.36 9.09
N LEU A 183 8.57 14.80 10.07
CA LEU A 183 7.90 13.51 9.93
C LEU A 183 6.87 13.54 8.78
N ASN A 184 6.09 14.62 8.69
CA ASN A 184 5.15 14.79 7.57
C ASN A 184 5.87 14.88 6.21
N TYR A 185 7.02 15.53 6.10
CA TYR A 185 7.81 15.53 4.87
C TYR A 185 8.31 14.13 4.49
N ILE A 186 8.78 13.35 5.47
CA ILE A 186 9.20 11.96 5.24
C ILE A 186 8.01 11.13 4.73
N LEU A 187 6.86 11.21 5.38
CA LEU A 187 5.63 10.51 4.94
C LEU A 187 5.20 10.94 3.54
N THR A 188 5.34 12.22 3.20
CA THR A 188 5.05 12.75 1.85
C THR A 188 5.98 12.14 0.81
N PHE A 189 7.28 12.12 1.11
CA PHE A 189 8.28 11.54 0.24
C PHE A 189 8.05 10.04 0.00
N LEU A 190 7.73 9.29 1.06
CA LEU A 190 7.42 7.86 0.97
C LEU A 190 6.18 7.61 0.11
N ASN A 191 5.13 8.43 0.23
CA ASN A 191 3.95 8.36 -0.64
C ASN A 191 4.31 8.61 -2.11
N ILE A 192 5.10 9.67 -2.39
CA ILE A 192 5.55 9.96 -3.76
C ILE A 192 6.33 8.78 -4.34
N LEU A 193 7.25 8.20 -3.56
CA LEU A 193 8.02 7.03 -3.97
C LEU A 193 7.10 5.83 -4.26
N LEU A 194 6.17 5.50 -3.35
CA LEU A 194 5.24 4.39 -3.50
C LEU A 194 4.41 4.50 -4.78
N TYR A 195 3.73 5.64 -4.97
CA TYR A 195 2.87 5.85 -6.14
C TYR A 195 3.65 5.98 -7.45
N SER A 196 4.90 6.45 -7.39
CA SER A 196 5.80 6.42 -8.55
C SER A 196 6.14 4.98 -8.96
N LEU A 197 6.46 4.12 -7.99
CA LEU A 197 6.78 2.71 -8.25
C LEU A 197 5.55 1.94 -8.76
N PHE A 198 4.35 2.20 -8.23
CA PHE A 198 3.11 1.66 -8.79
C PHE A 198 2.87 2.13 -10.22
N SER A 199 3.08 3.41 -10.50
CA SER A 199 2.97 3.94 -11.87
C SER A 199 3.94 3.23 -12.82
N ILE A 200 5.20 3.03 -12.40
CA ILE A 200 6.19 2.27 -13.17
C ILE A 200 5.70 0.84 -13.39
N ALA A 201 5.15 0.17 -12.37
CA ALA A 201 4.61 -1.18 -12.48
C ALA A 201 3.52 -1.30 -13.55
N PHE A 202 2.64 -0.31 -13.65
CA PHE A 202 1.54 -0.30 -14.62
C PHE A 202 2.02 0.01 -16.04
N LEU A 203 3.06 0.85 -16.18
CA LEU A 203 3.58 1.33 -17.47
C LEU A 203 4.69 0.44 -18.06
N CYS A 204 5.51 -0.23 -17.24
CA CYS A 204 6.63 -1.05 -17.71
C CYS A 204 6.17 -2.16 -18.67
N ARG A 205 4.95 -2.66 -18.44
CA ARG A 205 4.32 -3.68 -19.28
C ARG A 205 3.85 -3.16 -20.65
N LEU A 206 3.44 -1.88 -20.75
CA LEU A 206 3.09 -1.27 -22.04
C LEU A 206 4.30 -1.23 -22.98
N ARG A 207 5.48 -0.93 -22.43
CA ARG A 207 6.73 -0.80 -23.21
C ARG A 207 7.18 -2.15 -23.78
N TYR A 208 7.02 -3.23 -23.03
CA TYR A 208 7.38 -4.57 -23.51
C TYR A 208 6.58 -4.98 -24.76
N ARG A 209 5.28 -4.66 -24.82
CA ARG A 209 4.46 -4.98 -25.99
C ARG A 209 4.87 -4.19 -27.24
N ARG A 210 5.20 -2.90 -27.11
CA ARG A 210 5.66 -2.10 -28.26
C ARG A 210 6.99 -2.58 -28.83
N SER A 211 7.81 -3.28 -28.05
CA SER A 211 9.06 -3.90 -28.52
C SER A 211 8.87 -5.24 -29.23
N LEU A 212 7.66 -5.83 -29.16
CA LEU A 212 7.32 -7.11 -29.79
C LEU A 212 6.39 -6.96 -31.01
N ARG A 213 5.99 -5.72 -31.33
CA ARG A 213 5.31 -5.37 -32.58
C ARG A 213 6.31 -4.70 -33.50
#